data_AF-A0A6A4N023-F1
#
_entry.id   AF-A0A6A4N023-F1
#
_cell.length_a   1.000
_cell.length_b   1.000
_cell.length_c   1.000
_cell.angle_alpha   90.00
_cell.angle_beta   90.00
_cell.angle_gamma   90.00
#
_symmetry.space_group_name_H-M   'P 1'
#
loop_
_entity.id
_entity.type
_entity.pdbx_description
1 polymer ?
#
loop_
_entity_poly.entity_id
_entity_poly.type
_entity_poly.pdbx_seq_one_letter_code
_entity_poly.pdbx_strand_id
1 'polypeptide(L)'
;MTKIRLDLVLIENQLPFFVLESLYNRALISGSGNIPSFLVLTFDYFAYCNSCNLDSDNIIIRHFIDLLRMFHLQQPIERWSPSRKESLVHLNSASELVETGVKFKVNIKTKCLLDLKFSWGVLEIPQFRVEDGTKLLIHNLVALEQCHYPYESYITNYVAILDFHINSNKDVDALIENDVLLNCLGDTDSVTNFYNGLWKNITHLNFSSNYIHLSLDLNVFCAYFVCTLSVLCA
;
A
#
# COMPACT_ATOMS: atom_id res chain seq x y z
N MET A 1 -4.09 -14.55 5.09
CA MET A 1 -4.30 -15.24 3.78
C MET A 1 -4.06 -16.75 3.89
N THR A 2 -4.68 -17.60 3.05
CA THR A 2 -4.41 -19.06 3.03
C THR A 2 -3.11 -19.37 2.29
N LYS A 3 -2.50 -20.55 2.52
CA LYS A 3 -1.29 -20.98 1.79
C LYS A 3 -1.48 -20.93 0.26
N ILE A 4 -2.61 -21.44 -0.23
CA ILE A 4 -2.93 -21.40 -1.66
C ILE A 4 -3.01 -19.96 -2.18
N ARG A 5 -3.63 -19.03 -1.43
CA ARG A 5 -3.64 -17.61 -1.82
C ARG A 5 -2.23 -17.03 -1.90
N LEU A 6 -1.35 -17.38 -0.97
CA LEU A 6 0.04 -16.91 -0.98
C LEU A 6 0.81 -17.46 -2.19
N ASP A 7 0.65 -18.74 -2.53
CA ASP A 7 1.31 -19.34 -3.69
C ASP A 7 0.87 -18.68 -5.00
N LEU A 8 -0.41 -18.31 -5.13
CA LEU A 8 -0.96 -17.66 -6.32
C LEU A 8 -0.50 -16.21 -6.52
N VAL A 9 0.06 -15.56 -5.49
CA VAL A 9 0.52 -14.16 -5.56
C VAL A 9 2.05 -14.04 -5.65
N LEU A 10 2.77 -15.15 -5.59
CA LEU A 10 4.21 -15.19 -5.84
C LEU A 10 4.48 -14.82 -7.30
N ILE A 11 5.43 -13.91 -7.51
CA ILE A 11 5.80 -13.40 -8.84
C ILE A 11 6.34 -14.52 -9.75
N GLU A 12 7.04 -15.49 -9.16
CA GLU A 12 7.54 -16.70 -9.83
C GLU A 12 6.42 -17.65 -10.30
N ASN A 13 5.23 -17.56 -9.71
CA ASN A 13 4.08 -18.41 -10.02
C ASN A 13 3.04 -17.72 -10.93
N GLN A 14 3.40 -16.61 -11.57
CA GLN A 14 2.44 -15.88 -12.40
C GLN A 14 2.33 -16.48 -13.80
N LEU A 15 1.12 -16.93 -14.13
CA LEU A 15 0.72 -17.27 -15.48
C LEU A 15 -0.15 -16.15 -16.06
N PRO A 16 -0.10 -15.90 -17.38
CA PRO A 16 -0.99 -14.94 -18.01
C PRO A 16 -2.46 -15.30 -17.74
N PHE A 17 -3.24 -14.31 -17.33
CA PHE A 17 -4.64 -14.51 -16.91
C PHE A 17 -5.47 -15.19 -18.00
N PHE A 18 -5.29 -14.79 -19.26
CA PHE A 18 -6.00 -15.37 -20.41
C PHE A 18 -5.74 -16.89 -20.58
N VAL A 19 -4.57 -17.39 -20.15
CA VAL A 19 -4.25 -18.83 -20.19
C VAL A 19 -5.09 -19.57 -19.15
N LEU A 20 -5.13 -19.04 -17.92
CA LEU A 20 -5.93 -19.61 -16.83
C LEU A 20 -7.42 -19.57 -17.16
N GLU A 21 -7.90 -18.46 -17.70
CA GLU A 21 -9.28 -18.31 -18.16
C GLU A 21 -9.62 -19.30 -19.28
N SER A 22 -8.71 -19.47 -20.25
CA SER A 22 -8.89 -20.46 -21.33
C SER A 22 -8.96 -21.89 -20.80
N LEU A 23 -8.12 -22.24 -19.82
CA LEU A 23 -8.12 -23.56 -19.18
C LEU A 23 -9.42 -23.77 -18.37
N TYR A 24 -9.84 -22.79 -17.60
CA TYR A 24 -11.09 -22.80 -16.84
C TYR A 24 -12.29 -23.05 -17.76
N ASN A 25 -12.39 -22.26 -18.84
CA ASN A 25 -13.47 -22.42 -19.82
C ASN A 25 -13.44 -23.82 -20.45
N ARG A 26 -12.28 -24.35 -20.81
CA ARG A 26 -12.17 -25.71 -21.37
C ARG A 26 -12.57 -26.82 -20.39
N ALA A 27 -12.18 -26.70 -19.13
CA ALA A 27 -12.48 -27.70 -18.11
C ALA A 27 -13.98 -27.75 -17.75
N LEU A 28 -14.65 -26.60 -17.79
CA LEU A 28 -16.03 -26.45 -17.29
C LEU A 28 -17.12 -26.41 -18.37
N ILE A 29 -16.75 -26.44 -19.66
CA ILE A 29 -17.69 -26.61 -20.80
C ILE A 29 -18.61 -27.84 -20.66
N SER A 30 -18.31 -28.79 -19.75
CA SER A 30 -19.09 -30.02 -19.56
C SER A 30 -20.14 -29.98 -18.43
N GLY A 31 -20.26 -28.87 -17.68
CA GLY A 31 -21.18 -28.76 -16.53
C GLY A 31 -22.44 -27.97 -16.83
N SER A 32 -23.63 -28.58 -16.68
CA SER A 32 -24.94 -28.00 -16.99
C SER A 32 -25.46 -27.00 -15.93
N GLY A 33 -24.69 -25.96 -15.59
CA GLY A 33 -25.09 -24.96 -14.59
C GLY A 33 -24.68 -23.53 -14.94
N ASN A 34 -25.30 -22.55 -14.27
CA ASN A 34 -24.89 -21.14 -14.28
C ASN A 34 -23.57 -20.99 -13.48
N ILE A 35 -22.47 -21.40 -14.10
CA ILE A 35 -21.14 -21.29 -13.53
C ILE A 35 -20.65 -19.84 -13.74
N PRO A 36 -20.20 -19.11 -12.68
CA PRO A 36 -19.67 -17.77 -12.84
C PRO A 36 -18.46 -17.74 -13.77
N SER A 37 -18.19 -16.59 -14.40
CA SER A 37 -16.99 -16.43 -15.20
C SER A 37 -15.73 -16.55 -14.33
N PHE A 38 -14.61 -16.94 -14.94
CA PHE A 38 -13.33 -17.03 -14.22
C PHE A 38 -12.95 -15.68 -13.59
N LEU A 39 -13.27 -14.57 -14.27
CA LEU A 39 -13.09 -13.22 -13.76
C LEU A 39 -13.86 -12.97 -12.46
N VAL A 40 -15.17 -13.27 -12.44
CA VAL A 40 -16.00 -13.09 -11.24
C VAL A 40 -15.47 -13.94 -10.09
N LEU A 41 -15.14 -15.22 -10.34
CA LEU A 41 -14.55 -16.08 -9.31
C LEU A 41 -13.21 -15.54 -8.79
N THR A 42 -12.39 -14.97 -9.66
CA THR A 42 -11.10 -14.39 -9.26
C THR A 42 -11.32 -13.17 -8.37
N PHE A 43 -12.26 -12.28 -8.73
CA PHE A 43 -12.62 -11.13 -7.90
C PHE A 43 -13.14 -11.57 -6.54
N ASP A 44 -14.06 -12.53 -6.49
CA ASP A 44 -14.59 -13.08 -5.23
C ASP A 44 -13.49 -13.72 -4.38
N TYR A 45 -12.59 -14.48 -5.02
CA TYR A 45 -11.50 -15.17 -4.33
C TYR A 45 -10.51 -14.21 -3.69
N PHE A 46 -10.24 -13.06 -4.33
CA PHE A 46 -9.33 -12.01 -3.86
C PHE A 46 -10.04 -10.77 -3.29
N ALA A 47 -11.36 -10.84 -3.03
CA ALA A 47 -12.16 -9.69 -2.57
C ALA A 47 -11.60 -9.05 -1.29
N TYR A 48 -10.96 -9.85 -0.42
CA TYR A 48 -10.27 -9.37 0.77
C TYR A 48 -9.19 -8.32 0.47
N CYS A 49 -8.53 -8.41 -0.68
CA CYS A 49 -7.49 -7.47 -1.10
C CYS A 49 -8.06 -6.26 -1.87
N ASN A 50 -9.34 -6.29 -2.28
CA ASN A 50 -9.99 -5.26 -3.09
C ASN A 50 -10.30 -3.98 -2.28
N SER A 51 -9.24 -3.27 -1.95
CA SER A 51 -9.26 -2.14 -1.02
C SER A 51 -9.95 -0.91 -1.60
N CYS A 52 -9.91 -0.74 -2.93
CA CYS A 52 -10.53 0.40 -3.62
C CYS A 52 -11.92 0.08 -4.20
N ASN A 53 -12.52 -1.06 -3.85
CA ASN A 53 -13.81 -1.53 -4.39
C ASN A 53 -13.86 -1.51 -5.93
N LEU A 54 -12.79 -1.98 -6.55
CA LEU A 54 -12.68 -2.11 -7.99
C LEU A 54 -13.74 -3.09 -8.52
N ASP A 55 -14.46 -2.72 -9.56
CA ASP A 55 -15.40 -3.60 -10.26
C ASP A 55 -14.69 -4.41 -11.34
N SER A 56 -15.28 -5.54 -11.76
CA SER A 56 -14.78 -6.40 -12.83
C SER A 56 -14.98 -5.81 -14.23
N ASP A 57 -15.70 -4.70 -14.37
CA ASP A 57 -16.05 -4.10 -15.65
C ASP A 57 -14.87 -3.43 -16.36
N ASN A 58 -14.64 -3.79 -17.64
CA ASN A 58 -13.65 -3.20 -18.54
C ASN A 58 -12.18 -3.26 -18.04
N ILE A 59 -11.83 -4.26 -17.23
CA ILE A 59 -10.48 -4.44 -16.71
C ILE A 59 -9.68 -5.42 -17.55
N ILE A 60 -8.42 -5.06 -17.84
CA ILE A 60 -7.46 -5.94 -18.48
C ILE A 60 -6.48 -6.44 -17.41
N ILE A 61 -6.58 -7.72 -17.06
CA ILE A 61 -5.73 -8.36 -16.06
C ILE A 61 -4.62 -9.12 -16.77
N ARG A 62 -3.36 -8.85 -16.40
CA ARG A 62 -2.22 -9.62 -16.94
C ARG A 62 -2.05 -10.94 -16.22
N HIS A 63 -2.15 -10.96 -14.89
CA HIS A 63 -2.04 -12.14 -14.01
C HIS A 63 -2.54 -11.77 -12.59
N PHE A 64 -2.53 -12.68 -11.62
CA PHE A 64 -3.14 -12.42 -10.31
C PHE A 64 -2.49 -11.28 -9.52
N ILE A 65 -1.15 -11.20 -9.46
CA ILE A 65 -0.50 -10.10 -8.73
C ILE A 65 -0.74 -8.74 -9.41
N ASP A 66 -1.02 -8.73 -10.72
CA ASP A 66 -1.42 -7.51 -11.44
C ASP A 66 -2.81 -7.04 -11.00
N LEU A 67 -3.78 -7.95 -10.91
CA LEU A 67 -5.09 -7.65 -10.33
C LEU A 67 -4.97 -7.10 -8.90
N LEU A 68 -4.14 -7.73 -8.06
CA LEU A 68 -3.94 -7.26 -6.68
C LEU A 68 -3.30 -5.87 -6.62
N ARG A 69 -2.39 -5.53 -7.53
CA ARG A 69 -1.91 -4.16 -7.67
C ARG A 69 -3.06 -3.22 -8.00
N MET A 70 -3.91 -3.57 -8.97
CA MET A 70 -5.06 -2.75 -9.38
C MET A 70 -6.07 -2.53 -8.24
N PHE A 71 -6.27 -3.50 -7.36
CA PHE A 71 -7.12 -3.40 -6.16
C PHE A 71 -6.70 -2.33 -5.16
N HIS A 72 -5.46 -1.85 -5.25
CA HIS A 72 -4.93 -0.75 -4.44
C HIS A 72 -4.90 0.59 -5.20
N LEU A 73 -5.28 0.62 -6.48
CA LEU A 73 -5.33 1.84 -7.28
C LEU A 73 -6.77 2.34 -7.38
N GLN A 74 -6.99 3.60 -6.98
CA GLN A 74 -8.27 4.26 -7.14
C GLN A 74 -8.53 4.54 -8.64
N GLN A 75 -9.77 4.29 -9.11
CA GLN A 75 -10.16 4.55 -10.50
C GLN A 75 -11.03 5.82 -10.59
N PRO A 76 -10.82 6.68 -11.62
CA PRO A 76 -9.77 6.57 -12.64
C PRO A 76 -8.38 6.78 -12.03
N ILE A 77 -7.40 6.02 -12.51
CA ILE A 77 -6.00 6.21 -12.10
C ILE A 77 -5.61 7.64 -12.49
N GLU A 78 -5.53 8.53 -11.51
CA GLU A 78 -4.79 9.78 -11.68
C GLU A 78 -3.34 9.39 -11.94
N ARG A 79 -2.94 9.39 -13.21
CA ARG A 79 -1.56 9.08 -13.59
C ARG A 79 -0.66 10.08 -12.91
N TRP A 80 0.04 9.59 -11.92
CA TRP A 80 1.04 10.38 -11.23
C TRP A 80 2.14 10.75 -12.20
N SER A 81 2.37 12.04 -12.34
CA SER A 81 3.46 12.52 -13.18
C SER A 81 4.76 12.07 -12.50
N PRO A 82 5.62 11.30 -13.19
CA PRO A 82 6.91 10.93 -12.63
C PRO A 82 7.71 12.21 -12.36
N SER A 83 8.13 12.42 -11.11
CA SER A 83 8.96 13.58 -10.78
C SER A 83 10.35 13.37 -11.39
N ARG A 84 10.70 14.22 -12.35
CA ARG A 84 12.07 14.27 -12.86
C ARG A 84 12.89 15.13 -11.88
N LYS A 85 13.63 14.44 -10.99
CA LYS A 85 14.79 14.94 -10.23
C LYS A 85 14.58 15.47 -8.81
N GLU A 86 13.43 15.29 -8.17
CA GLU A 86 13.33 15.65 -6.75
C GLU A 86 13.80 14.48 -5.88
N SER A 87 14.89 14.70 -5.16
CA SER A 87 15.34 13.79 -4.11
C SER A 87 14.32 13.80 -2.98
N LEU A 88 13.94 12.62 -2.51
CA LEU A 88 13.06 12.50 -1.36
C LEU A 88 13.66 13.24 -0.15
N VAL A 89 12.87 14.13 0.45
CA VAL A 89 13.25 14.80 1.69
C VAL A 89 13.05 13.79 2.83
N HIS A 90 14.01 13.73 3.76
CA HIS A 90 13.87 12.92 4.97
C HIS A 90 12.52 13.25 5.65
N LEU A 91 11.78 12.21 6.03
CA LEU A 91 10.52 12.31 6.75
C LEU A 91 10.71 11.83 8.18
N ASN A 92 10.02 12.49 9.10
CA ASN A 92 10.00 12.14 10.51
C ASN A 92 9.31 10.79 10.74
N SER A 93 9.72 10.07 11.79
CA SER A 93 9.05 8.84 12.21
C SER A 93 7.62 9.12 12.70
N ALA A 94 6.78 8.09 12.83
CA ALA A 94 5.41 8.27 13.32
C ALA A 94 5.38 8.86 14.74
N SER A 95 6.28 8.43 15.62
CA SER A 95 6.39 9.01 16.97
C SER A 95 6.85 10.47 16.94
N GLU A 96 7.83 10.82 16.11
CA GLU A 96 8.29 12.21 15.93
C GLU A 96 7.20 13.11 15.33
N LEU A 97 6.37 12.59 14.42
CA LEU A 97 5.21 13.30 13.89
C LEU A 97 4.22 13.66 15.02
N VAL A 98 3.92 12.71 15.91
CA VAL A 98 3.07 13.00 17.08
C VAL A 98 3.71 14.04 18.00
N GLU A 99 5.01 13.94 18.27
CA GLU A 99 5.76 14.90 19.10
C GLU A 99 5.79 16.30 18.49
N THR A 100 5.75 16.41 17.16
CA THR A 100 5.67 17.66 16.41
C THR A 100 4.24 18.15 16.15
N GLY A 101 3.27 17.59 16.88
CA GLY A 101 1.88 18.05 16.88
C GLY A 101 1.04 17.56 15.70
N VAL A 102 1.58 16.67 14.86
CA VAL A 102 0.78 16.01 13.82
C VAL A 102 -0.16 15.01 14.46
N LYS A 103 -1.42 15.01 14.03
CA LYS A 103 -2.43 14.07 14.48
C LYS A 103 -2.69 13.05 13.38
N PHE A 104 -2.62 11.77 13.73
CA PHE A 104 -3.06 10.71 12.84
C PHE A 104 -4.57 10.57 12.90
N LYS A 105 -5.17 10.27 11.77
CA LYS A 105 -6.61 10.00 11.67
C LYS A 105 -6.88 8.94 10.62
N VAL A 106 -7.74 7.99 10.96
CA VAL A 106 -8.19 7.00 9.99
C VAL A 106 -9.07 7.65 8.93
N ASN A 107 -8.71 7.47 7.66
CA ASN A 107 -9.57 7.83 6.54
C ASN A 107 -10.71 6.80 6.42
N ILE A 108 -11.87 7.11 7.00
CA ILE A 108 -13.04 6.22 6.97
C ILE A 108 -13.78 6.21 5.62
N LYS A 109 -13.48 7.14 4.72
CA LYS A 109 -14.19 7.30 3.45
C LYS A 109 -13.74 6.29 2.41
N THR A 110 -12.53 5.76 2.56
CA THR A 110 -11.96 4.79 1.62
C THR A 110 -11.06 3.81 2.35
N LYS A 111 -10.99 2.59 1.83
CA LYS A 111 -10.00 1.60 2.25
C LYS A 111 -8.81 1.56 1.30
N CYS A 112 -8.82 2.38 0.25
CA CYS A 112 -7.81 2.42 -0.79
C CYS A 112 -6.49 2.90 -0.20
N LEU A 113 -5.53 1.99 -0.10
CA LEU A 113 -4.26 2.11 0.63
C LEU A 113 -3.50 3.43 0.36
N LEU A 114 -3.62 3.92 -0.87
CA LEU A 114 -2.86 5.06 -1.39
C LEU A 114 -3.50 6.43 -1.14
N ASP A 115 -4.71 6.50 -0.56
CA ASP A 115 -5.42 7.77 -0.31
C ASP A 115 -4.93 8.46 0.97
N LEU A 116 -3.69 8.94 0.93
CA LEU A 116 -3.05 9.72 1.99
C LEU A 116 -3.39 11.20 1.83
N LYS A 117 -3.81 11.86 2.92
CA LYS A 117 -4.12 13.30 2.91
C LYS A 117 -3.51 13.98 4.12
N PHE A 118 -2.84 15.10 3.92
CA PHE A 118 -2.39 15.96 5.01
C PHE A 118 -3.04 17.33 4.90
N SER A 119 -3.67 17.78 5.98
CA SER A 119 -4.20 19.14 6.05
C SER A 119 -4.30 19.60 7.49
N TRP A 120 -3.90 20.85 7.76
CA TRP A 120 -4.03 21.50 9.06
C TRP A 120 -3.43 20.67 10.22
N GLY A 121 -2.27 20.04 10.01
CA GLY A 121 -1.62 19.20 11.02
C GLY A 121 -2.25 17.83 11.24
N VAL A 122 -3.23 17.44 10.41
CA VAL A 122 -3.86 16.12 10.46
C VAL A 122 -3.43 15.30 9.25
N LEU A 123 -2.79 14.16 9.51
CA LEU A 123 -2.43 13.16 8.51
C LEU A 123 -3.50 12.06 8.50
N GLU A 124 -4.37 12.11 7.49
CA GLU A 124 -5.39 11.10 7.23
C GLU A 124 -4.79 9.94 6.42
N ILE A 125 -4.83 8.74 7.00
CA ILE A 125 -4.29 7.51 6.41
C ILE A 125 -5.40 6.44 6.43
N PRO A 126 -5.61 5.68 5.35
CA PRO A 126 -6.48 4.51 5.37
C PRO A 126 -5.95 3.48 6.37
N GLN A 127 -6.83 2.90 7.19
CA GLN A 127 -6.41 1.86 8.13
C GLN A 127 -5.84 0.67 7.35
N PHE A 128 -4.65 0.21 7.76
CA PHE A 128 -4.02 -0.96 7.16
C PHE A 128 -3.78 -2.04 8.21
N ARG A 129 -3.81 -3.30 7.75
CA ARG A 129 -3.66 -4.49 8.60
C ARG A 129 -2.34 -5.19 8.29
N VAL A 130 -1.61 -5.53 9.36
CA VAL A 130 -0.39 -6.33 9.26
C VAL A 130 -0.68 -7.74 9.77
N GLU A 131 -0.64 -8.73 8.89
CA GLU A 131 -0.83 -10.16 9.16
C GLU A 131 0.28 -10.98 8.49
N ASP A 132 0.37 -12.28 8.79
CA ASP A 132 1.43 -13.19 8.30
C ASP A 132 1.67 -13.11 6.78
N GLY A 133 0.59 -12.94 6.01
CA GLY A 133 0.64 -12.87 4.55
C GLY A 133 1.03 -11.50 3.97
N THR A 134 0.92 -10.43 4.76
CA THR A 134 1.10 -9.05 4.28
C THR A 134 2.49 -8.83 3.71
N LYS A 135 3.52 -9.44 4.31
CA LYS A 135 4.93 -9.24 3.90
C LYS A 135 5.18 -9.76 2.50
N LEU A 136 4.74 -11.00 2.28
CA LEU A 136 4.88 -11.70 1.02
C LEU A 136 4.12 -10.96 -0.08
N LEU A 137 2.89 -10.53 0.21
CA LEU A 137 2.08 -9.77 -0.75
C LEU A 137 2.78 -8.46 -1.14
N ILE A 138 3.19 -7.65 -0.16
CA ILE A 138 3.85 -6.36 -0.42
C ILE A 138 5.14 -6.55 -1.22
N HIS A 139 6.01 -7.50 -0.86
CA HIS A 139 7.24 -7.77 -1.61
C HIS A 139 6.97 -8.15 -3.07
N ASN A 140 5.95 -8.98 -3.34
CA ASN A 140 5.61 -9.36 -4.72
C ASN A 140 5.00 -8.20 -5.50
N LEU A 141 4.21 -7.33 -4.85
CA LEU A 141 3.70 -6.10 -5.47
C LEU A 141 4.83 -5.13 -5.81
N VAL A 142 5.79 -4.92 -4.91
CA VAL A 142 6.97 -4.07 -5.14
C VAL A 142 7.85 -4.63 -6.26
N ALA A 143 8.11 -5.95 -6.25
CA ALA A 143 8.86 -6.61 -7.31
C ALA A 143 8.15 -6.48 -8.67
N LEU A 144 6.83 -6.66 -8.71
CA LEU A 144 6.03 -6.43 -9.91
C LEU A 144 6.22 -5.00 -10.44
N GLU A 145 6.12 -4.00 -9.56
CA GLU A 145 6.27 -2.61 -9.97
C GLU A 145 7.67 -2.28 -10.49
N GLN A 146 8.71 -2.78 -9.83
CA GLN A 146 10.09 -2.57 -10.27
C GLN A 146 10.40 -3.24 -11.62
N CYS A 147 9.84 -4.42 -11.87
CA CYS A 147 10.10 -5.17 -13.10
C CYS A 147 9.23 -4.74 -14.28
N HIS A 148 7.97 -4.37 -14.03
CA HIS A 148 6.96 -4.20 -15.07
C HIS A 148 6.32 -2.80 -15.13
N TYR A 149 6.45 -1.99 -14.08
CA TYR A 149 5.83 -0.66 -13.96
C TYR A 149 6.81 0.44 -13.52
N PRO A 150 7.93 0.66 -14.25
CA PRO A 150 9.02 1.54 -13.80
C PRO A 150 8.64 3.03 -13.64
N TYR A 151 7.50 3.45 -14.19
CA TYR A 151 6.97 4.81 -14.09
C TYR A 151 5.67 4.90 -13.28
N GLU A 152 5.22 3.78 -12.74
CA GLU A 152 3.94 3.64 -12.04
C GLU A 152 4.16 2.86 -10.73
N SER A 153 5.12 3.31 -9.93
CA SER A 153 5.56 2.64 -8.70
C SER A 153 4.74 3.06 -7.47
N TYR A 154 3.41 2.95 -7.59
CA TYR A 154 2.45 3.46 -6.61
C TYR A 154 2.61 2.78 -5.24
N ILE A 155 2.68 1.45 -5.23
CA ILE A 155 2.82 0.63 -4.01
C ILE A 155 4.23 0.78 -3.44
N THR A 156 5.24 0.82 -4.30
CA THR A 156 6.64 0.99 -3.90
C THR A 156 6.85 2.32 -3.18
N ASN A 157 6.26 3.40 -3.69
CA ASN A 157 6.30 4.69 -3.02
C ASN A 157 5.53 4.69 -1.69
N TYR A 158 4.39 4.00 -1.61
CA TYR A 158 3.67 3.83 -0.34
C TYR A 158 4.50 3.08 0.70
N VAL A 159 5.15 1.99 0.29
CA VAL A 159 6.07 1.22 1.16
C VAL A 159 7.22 2.09 1.64
N ALA A 160 7.75 2.96 0.78
CA ALA A 160 8.78 3.93 1.18
C ALA A 160 8.30 4.85 2.30
N ILE A 161 7.08 5.38 2.20
CA ILE A 161 6.50 6.27 3.23
C ILE A 161 6.38 5.53 4.57
N LEU A 162 5.88 4.29 4.54
CA LEU A 162 5.78 3.49 5.76
C LEU A 162 7.15 3.19 6.37
N ASP A 163 8.18 2.97 5.55
CA ASP A 163 9.56 2.77 6.04
C ASP A 163 10.08 4.01 6.77
N PHE A 164 9.82 5.22 6.27
CA PHE A 164 10.18 6.45 7.01
C PHE A 164 9.43 6.58 8.33
N HIS A 165 8.16 6.21 8.36
CA HIS A 165 7.34 6.40 9.55
C HIS A 165 7.48 5.28 10.58
N ILE A 166 7.89 4.06 10.22
CA ILE A 166 7.86 2.88 11.09
C ILE A 166 9.27 2.29 11.25
N ASN A 167 10.07 2.88 12.15
CA ASN A 167 11.45 2.44 12.41
C ASN A 167 11.61 1.72 13.76
N SER A 168 10.71 1.99 14.70
CA SER A 168 10.79 1.53 16.09
C SER A 168 9.44 1.03 16.60
N ASN A 169 9.45 0.38 17.77
CA ASN A 169 8.21 -0.02 18.44
C ASN A 169 7.33 1.17 18.80
N LYS A 170 7.94 2.30 19.19
CA LYS A 170 7.21 3.53 19.51
C LYS A 170 6.40 4.04 18.31
N ASP A 171 6.93 3.89 17.10
CA ASP A 171 6.25 4.30 15.88
C ASP A 171 5.04 3.41 15.60
N VAL A 172 5.21 2.09 15.78
CA VAL A 172 4.12 1.13 15.63
C VAL A 172 3.04 1.40 16.68
N ASP A 173 3.43 1.59 17.94
CA ASP A 173 2.51 1.87 19.04
C ASP A 173 1.73 3.16 18.77
N ALA A 174 2.38 4.24 18.30
CA ALA A 174 1.71 5.48 17.92
C ALA A 174 0.66 5.28 16.82
N LEU A 175 0.94 4.43 15.82
CA LEU A 175 -0.03 4.12 14.76
C LEU A 175 -1.18 3.23 15.23
N ILE A 176 -0.92 2.31 16.17
CA ILE A 176 -1.95 1.47 16.81
C ILE A 176 -2.87 2.33 17.68
N GLU A 177 -2.31 3.22 18.51
CA GLU A 177 -3.06 4.12 19.39
C GLU A 177 -3.97 5.09 18.64
N ASN A 178 -3.63 5.41 17.39
CA ASN A 178 -4.45 6.24 16.50
C ASN A 178 -5.33 5.42 15.52
N ASP A 179 -5.50 4.12 15.76
CA ASP A 179 -6.30 3.17 14.97
C ASP A 179 -5.87 3.02 13.48
N VAL A 180 -4.71 3.57 13.10
CA VAL A 180 -4.20 3.53 11.71
C VAL A 180 -3.65 2.14 11.38
N LEU A 181 -2.96 1.50 12.33
CA LEU A 181 -2.38 0.18 12.14
C LEU A 181 -3.13 -0.86 12.98
N LEU A 182 -3.66 -1.89 12.31
CA LEU A 182 -4.21 -3.07 12.97
C LEU A 182 -3.17 -4.19 13.00
N ASN A 183 -2.62 -4.46 14.18
CA ASN A 183 -1.62 -5.51 14.39
C ASN A 183 -2.30 -6.88 14.52
N CYS A 184 -2.03 -7.80 13.58
CA CYS A 184 -2.45 -9.20 13.63
C CYS A 184 -1.27 -10.18 13.69
N LEU A 185 -0.05 -9.70 13.96
CA LEU A 185 1.15 -10.53 14.17
C LEU A 185 1.35 -10.91 15.64
N GLY A 186 0.65 -10.25 16.56
CA GLY A 186 0.59 -10.59 17.99
C GLY A 186 1.35 -9.62 18.89
N ASP A 187 2.47 -9.08 18.44
CA ASP A 187 3.31 -8.14 19.21
C ASP A 187 3.89 -7.02 18.32
N THR A 188 4.34 -5.94 18.95
CA THR A 188 4.90 -4.76 18.29
C THR A 188 6.26 -5.04 17.63
N ASP A 189 7.12 -5.85 18.28
CA ASP A 189 8.46 -6.20 17.74
C ASP A 189 8.33 -6.92 16.38
N SER A 190 7.35 -7.81 16.25
CA SER A 190 7.04 -8.52 15.02
C SER A 190 6.67 -7.57 13.87
N VAL A 191 5.92 -6.50 14.16
CA VAL A 191 5.56 -5.47 13.17
C VAL A 191 6.76 -4.58 12.83
N THR A 192 7.55 -4.16 13.80
CA THR A 192 8.76 -3.35 13.54
C THR A 192 9.78 -4.13 12.71
N ASN A 193 10.03 -5.41 13.04
CA ASN A 193 10.90 -6.29 12.27
C ASN A 193 10.36 -6.57 10.85
N PHE A 194 9.04 -6.56 10.69
CA PHE A 194 8.41 -6.66 9.38
C PHE A 194 8.78 -5.47 8.49
N TYR A 195 8.61 -4.24 8.97
CA TYR A 195 8.87 -3.02 8.19
C TYR A 195 10.36 -2.78 7.92
N ASN A 196 11.22 -2.96 8.92
CA ASN A 196 12.67 -2.89 8.75
C ASN A 196 13.21 -3.89 7.69
N GLY A 197 12.44 -4.94 7.39
CA GLY A 197 12.74 -5.90 6.34
C GLY A 197 12.14 -5.58 4.97
N LEU A 198 11.08 -4.77 4.90
CA LEU A 198 10.33 -4.47 3.67
C LEU A 198 11.13 -3.63 2.66
N TRP A 199 12.01 -2.77 3.15
CA TRP A 199 12.84 -1.90 2.31
C TRP A 199 14.02 -2.60 1.65
N LYS A 200 14.38 -3.81 2.11
CA LYS A 200 15.55 -4.53 1.59
C LYS A 200 15.33 -4.90 0.12
N ASN A 201 16.34 -4.60 -0.71
CA ASN A 201 16.39 -4.89 -2.15
C ASN A 201 15.54 -3.97 -3.05
N ILE A 202 15.08 -2.82 -2.57
CA ILE A 202 14.47 -1.79 -3.42
C ILE A 202 15.57 -0.99 -4.15
N THR A 203 15.63 -1.08 -5.48
CA THR A 203 16.76 -0.57 -6.28
C THR A 203 16.46 0.72 -7.04
N HIS A 204 15.19 0.98 -7.37
CA HIS A 204 14.77 2.13 -8.16
C HIS A 204 13.58 2.83 -7.50
N LEU A 205 13.76 4.11 -7.17
CA LEU A 205 12.71 4.96 -6.61
C LEU A 205 12.36 6.05 -7.61
N ASN A 206 11.12 6.03 -8.07
CA ASN A 206 10.52 7.13 -8.81
C ASN A 206 9.32 7.60 -8.01
N PHE A 207 9.51 8.63 -7.19
CA PHE A 207 8.42 9.15 -6.36
C PHE A 207 7.44 9.94 -7.21
N SER A 208 6.15 9.71 -6.99
CA SER A 208 5.11 10.57 -7.56
C SER A 208 5.18 11.98 -7.02
N SER A 209 4.72 12.94 -7.82
CA SER A 209 4.50 14.32 -7.38
C SER A 209 3.62 14.40 -6.14
N ASN A 210 2.55 13.61 -6.05
CA ASN A 210 1.62 13.65 -4.93
C ASN A 210 2.31 13.28 -3.61
N TYR A 211 3.20 12.29 -3.63
CA TYR A 211 3.97 11.94 -2.42
C TYR A 211 5.01 12.98 -2.05
N ILE A 212 5.67 13.58 -3.04
CA ILE A 212 6.64 14.64 -2.78
C ILE A 212 5.92 15.83 -2.13
N HIS A 213 4.75 16.22 -2.65
CA HIS A 213 3.94 17.29 -2.04
C HIS A 213 3.50 16.94 -0.62
N LEU A 214 2.99 15.73 -0.37
CA LEU A 214 2.63 15.28 0.97
C LEU A 214 3.82 15.38 1.95
N SER A 215 4.99 14.95 1.50
CA SER A 215 6.23 14.95 2.29
C SER A 215 6.69 16.38 2.61
N LEU A 216 6.60 17.27 1.63
CA LEU A 216 6.94 18.68 1.80
C LEU A 216 5.99 19.36 2.79
N ASP A 217 4.69 19.15 2.67
CA ASP A 217 3.70 19.76 3.55
C ASP A 217 3.88 19.31 5.01
N LEU A 218 4.16 18.02 5.23
CA LEU A 218 4.49 17.47 6.54
C LEU A 218 5.72 18.14 7.15
N ASN A 219 6.81 18.23 6.37
CA ASN A 219 8.06 18.82 6.84
C ASN A 219 7.92 20.31 7.15
N VAL A 220 7.18 21.05 6.32
CA VAL A 220 6.87 22.46 6.56
C VAL A 220 6.11 22.63 7.87
N PHE A 221 5.07 21.84 8.11
CA PHE A 221 4.30 21.90 9.36
C PHE A 221 5.17 21.60 10.58
N CYS A 222 5.97 20.54 10.54
CA CYS A 222 6.86 20.16 11.65
C CYS A 222 7.87 21.27 11.98
N ALA A 223 8.45 21.90 10.95
CA ALA A 223 9.38 23.02 11.13
C ALA A 223 8.71 24.23 11.79
N TYR A 224 7.47 24.57 11.39
CA TYR A 224 6.71 25.66 12.02
C TYR A 224 6.35 25.36 13.49
N PHE A 225 6.01 24.12 13.81
CA PHE A 225 5.68 23.72 15.18
C PHE A 225 6.88 23.86 16.13
N VAL A 226 8.05 23.40 15.71
CA VAL A 226 9.30 23.52 16.49
C VAL A 226 9.68 24.99 16.72
N CYS A 227 9.57 25.83 15.69
CA CYS A 227 9.83 27.27 15.79
C CYS A 227 8.86 28.00 16.73
N THR A 228 7.57 27.62 16.75
CA THR A 228 6.59 28.27 17.62
C THR A 228 6.72 27.86 19.09
N LEU A 229 7.03 26.58 19.37
CA LEU A 229 7.32 26.11 20.72
C LEU A 229 8.57 26.78 21.32
N SER A 230 9.63 26.91 20.53
CA SER A 230 10.87 27.56 20.99
C SER A 230 10.69 29.04 21.32
N VAL A 231 9.77 29.75 20.64
CA VAL A 231 9.42 31.14 20.95
C VAL A 231 8.50 31.25 22.18
N LEU A 232 7.62 30.27 22.43
CA LEU A 232 6.72 30.26 23.59
C LEU A 232 7.41 29.85 24.90
N CYS A 233 8.51 29.10 24.81
CA CYS A 233 9.28 28.62 25.96
C CYS A 233 10.49 29.50 26.32
N ALA A 234 10.72 30.61 25.61
CA ALA A 234 11.78 31.59 25.86
C ALA A 234 11.24 32.86 26.53
#